data_AF-A0A949HY71-F1
#
_entry.id   AF-A0A949HY71-F1
#
_cell.length_a   1.000
_cell.length_b   1.000
_cell.length_c   1.000
_cell.angle_alpha   90.00
_cell.angle_beta   90.00
_cell.angle_gamma   90.00
#
_symmetry.space_group_name_H-M   'P 1'
#
loop_
_entity.id
_entity.type
_entity.pdbx_description
1 polymer ?
#
loop_
_entity_poly.entity_id
_entity_poly.type
_entity_poly.pdbx_seq_one_letter_code
_entity_poly.pdbx_strand_id
1 'polypeptide(L)'
;QNVQSQLSTNNCGMSLDFLGFKRIGLPEDVTEAVFTRMKSERQELISKYQSDGDAEAAKIRSAAERQAAAVMARANEEAIGIRAQGEREAASTYGVFEQNPQLAEFLLRIDALQRSMNRKTTLIFDERQPPFDLFMHLPTNAPAAASAGKNDTASGQ
;
A
#
# COMPACT_ATOMS: atom_id res chain seq x y z
N GLN A 1 -1.69 -69.76 -24.62
CA GLN A 1 -1.45 -71.12 -24.11
C GLN A 1 -1.85 -72.24 -25.09
N ASN A 2 -2.83 -72.05 -26.02
CA ASN A 2 -3.28 -73.12 -26.92
C ASN A 2 -2.39 -73.47 -28.12
N VAL A 3 -1.45 -72.61 -28.53
CA VAL A 3 -0.66 -72.86 -29.76
C VAL A 3 0.49 -73.83 -29.52
N GLN A 4 1.15 -73.75 -28.35
CA GLN A 4 2.25 -74.65 -28.01
C GLN A 4 1.79 -76.11 -27.87
N SER A 5 0.61 -76.33 -27.28
CA SER A 5 0.03 -77.68 -27.15
C SER A 5 -0.36 -78.28 -28.49
N GLN A 6 -0.80 -77.47 -29.47
CA GLN A 6 -1.16 -77.93 -30.81
C GLN A 6 0.06 -78.33 -31.67
N LEU A 7 1.24 -77.74 -31.41
CA LEU A 7 2.48 -78.10 -32.11
C LEU A 7 3.07 -79.43 -31.61
N SER A 8 2.96 -79.70 -30.30
CA SER A 8 3.40 -80.97 -29.70
C SER A 8 2.55 -82.17 -30.15
N THR A 9 1.25 -81.99 -30.40
CA THR A 9 0.36 -83.08 -30.85
C THR A 9 0.60 -83.49 -32.32
N ASN A 10 1.12 -82.60 -33.16
CA ASN A 10 1.35 -82.86 -34.59
C ASN A 10 2.77 -83.34 -34.92
N ASN A 11 3.59 -83.69 -33.91
CA ASN A 11 4.93 -84.27 -34.06
C ASN A 11 5.87 -83.51 -35.03
N CYS A 12 5.67 -82.20 -35.17
CA CYS A 12 6.52 -81.34 -35.97
C CYS A 12 7.69 -80.89 -35.09
N GLY A 13 8.91 -81.33 -35.37
CA GLY A 13 10.12 -81.05 -34.57
C GLY A 13 10.61 -79.59 -34.57
N MET A 14 9.70 -78.61 -34.47
CA MET A 14 9.98 -77.18 -34.51
C MET A 14 9.76 -76.54 -33.12
N SER A 15 10.70 -75.71 -32.67
CA SER A 15 10.61 -74.92 -31.44
C SER A 15 10.17 -73.49 -31.76
N LEU A 16 9.26 -72.92 -30.97
CA LEU A 16 8.76 -71.56 -31.13
C LEU A 16 9.52 -70.62 -30.18
N ASP A 17 10.43 -69.79 -30.70
CA ASP A 17 11.26 -68.90 -29.86
C ASP A 17 10.57 -67.59 -29.48
N PHE A 18 9.72 -67.01 -30.35
CA PHE A 18 9.00 -65.78 -30.06
C PHE A 18 7.67 -65.68 -30.81
N LEU A 19 6.61 -65.29 -30.09
CA LEU A 19 5.29 -64.98 -30.65
C LEU A 19 4.98 -63.51 -30.41
N GLY A 20 4.82 -62.75 -31.49
CA GLY A 20 4.46 -61.34 -31.45
C GLY A 20 3.27 -61.03 -32.35
N PHE A 21 2.50 -60.01 -31.97
CA PHE A 21 1.45 -59.49 -32.82
C PHE A 21 2.06 -58.57 -33.88
N LYS A 22 1.88 -58.91 -35.16
CA LYS A 22 2.36 -58.07 -36.27
C LYS A 22 1.42 -56.91 -36.59
N ARG A 23 0.11 -57.13 -36.46
CA ARG A 23 -0.95 -56.12 -36.66
C ARG A 23 -2.24 -56.58 -36.01
N ILE A 24 -2.91 -55.70 -35.28
CA ILE A 24 -4.26 -55.92 -34.75
C ILE A 24 -5.20 -55.14 -35.67
N GLY A 25 -6.14 -55.82 -36.31
CA GLY A 25 -7.19 -55.17 -37.09
C GLY A 25 -8.32 -54.77 -36.16
N LEU A 26 -8.45 -53.48 -35.85
CA LEU A 26 -9.63 -52.96 -35.17
C LEU A 26 -10.62 -52.42 -36.21
N PRO A 27 -11.93 -52.72 -36.08
CA PRO A 27 -12.97 -52.05 -36.86
C PRO A 27 -12.95 -50.53 -36.59
N GLU A 28 -13.08 -49.71 -37.64
CA GLU A 28 -13.06 -48.24 -37.52
C GLU A 28 -14.19 -47.72 -36.61
N ASP A 29 -15.39 -48.26 -36.73
CA ASP A 29 -16.57 -47.83 -35.96
C ASP A 29 -16.37 -47.94 -34.43
N VAL A 30 -15.76 -49.04 -33.98
CA VAL A 30 -15.49 -49.27 -32.54
C VAL A 30 -14.37 -48.33 -32.06
N THR A 31 -13.42 -48.03 -32.94
CA THR A 31 -12.27 -47.18 -32.65
C THR A 31 -12.71 -45.72 -32.46
N GLU A 32 -13.62 -45.21 -33.30
CA GLU A 32 -14.14 -43.85 -33.22
C GLU A 32 -14.95 -43.60 -31.93
N ALA A 33 -15.79 -44.57 -31.54
CA ALA A 33 -16.57 -44.48 -30.30
C ALA A 33 -15.68 -44.40 -29.05
N VAL A 34 -14.60 -45.20 -29.01
CA VAL A 34 -13.63 -45.18 -27.90
C VAL A 34 -12.88 -43.85 -27.87
N PHE A 35 -12.44 -43.33 -29.03
CA PHE A 35 -11.76 -42.04 -29.08
C PHE A 35 -12.65 -40.88 -28.62
N THR A 36 -13.93 -40.90 -28.99
CA THR A 36 -14.90 -39.89 -28.56
C THR A 36 -15.11 -39.91 -27.06
N ARG A 37 -15.24 -41.10 -26.47
CA ARG A 37 -15.30 -41.28 -25.02
C ARG A 37 -14.04 -40.78 -24.32
N MET A 38 -12.86 -41.14 -24.82
CA MET A 38 -11.58 -40.66 -24.26
C MET A 38 -11.45 -39.14 -24.31
N LYS A 39 -11.94 -38.49 -25.39
CA LYS A 39 -11.97 -37.02 -25.48
C LYS A 39 -12.89 -36.41 -24.42
N SER A 40 -14.09 -36.97 -24.23
CA SER A 40 -15.02 -36.52 -23.19
C SER A 40 -14.44 -36.65 -21.79
N GLU A 41 -13.89 -37.83 -21.46
CA GLU A 41 -13.26 -38.09 -20.16
C GLU A 41 -12.07 -37.14 -19.92
N ARG A 42 -11.26 -36.87 -20.96
CA ARG A 42 -10.15 -35.92 -20.85
C ARG A 42 -10.66 -34.48 -20.67
N GLN A 43 -11.75 -34.09 -21.32
CA GLN A 43 -12.34 -32.77 -21.16
C GLN A 43 -12.93 -32.56 -19.76
N GLU A 44 -13.59 -33.58 -19.20
CA GLU A 44 -14.08 -33.58 -17.82
C GLU A 44 -12.93 -33.44 -16.82
N LEU A 45 -11.84 -34.19 -17.01
CA LEU A 45 -10.63 -34.07 -16.21
C LEU A 45 -10.04 -32.66 -16.26
N ILE A 46 -9.94 -32.06 -17.45
CA ILE A 46 -9.44 -30.68 -17.61
C ILE A 46 -10.33 -29.70 -16.85
N SER A 47 -11.65 -29.79 -17.01
CA SER A 47 -12.60 -28.91 -16.33
C SER A 47 -12.51 -29.05 -14.80
N LYS A 48 -12.33 -30.28 -14.31
CA LYS A 48 -12.11 -30.55 -12.90
C LYS A 48 -10.82 -29.89 -12.38
N TYR A 49 -9.69 -30.08 -13.08
CA TYR A 49 -8.43 -29.46 -12.67
C TYR A 49 -8.47 -27.94 -12.71
N GLN A 50 -9.17 -27.35 -13.70
CA GLN A 50 -9.38 -25.90 -13.75
C GLN A 50 -10.21 -25.42 -12.55
N SER A 51 -11.32 -26.11 -12.25
CA SER A 51 -12.19 -25.76 -11.12
C SER A 51 -11.47 -25.88 -9.78
N ASP A 52 -10.67 -26.94 -9.59
CA ASP A 52 -9.88 -27.15 -8.38
C ASP A 52 -8.78 -26.08 -8.26
N GLY A 53 -8.12 -25.72 -9.37
CA GLY A 53 -7.13 -24.65 -9.43
C GLY A 53 -7.72 -23.28 -9.09
N ASP A 54 -8.88 -22.95 -9.65
CA ASP A 54 -9.58 -21.70 -9.39
C ASP A 54 -10.07 -21.62 -7.93
N ALA A 55 -10.58 -22.72 -7.37
CA ALA A 55 -11.01 -22.79 -5.99
C ALA A 55 -9.84 -22.56 -5.01
N GLU A 56 -8.70 -23.24 -5.23
CA GLU A 56 -7.53 -23.06 -4.36
C GLU A 56 -6.93 -21.65 -4.52
N ALA A 57 -6.88 -21.12 -5.75
CA ALA A 57 -6.45 -19.75 -5.99
C ALA A 57 -7.35 -18.72 -5.29
N ALA A 58 -8.66 -18.88 -5.36
CA ALA A 58 -9.62 -18.00 -4.68
C ALA A 58 -9.46 -18.05 -3.15
N LYS A 59 -9.24 -19.25 -2.61
CA LYS A 59 -8.97 -19.46 -1.18
C LYS A 59 -7.68 -18.77 -0.73
N ILE A 60 -6.60 -18.90 -1.50
CA ILE A 60 -5.32 -18.23 -1.22
C ILE A 60 -5.49 -16.71 -1.26
N ARG A 61 -6.13 -16.17 -2.30
CA ARG A 61 -6.38 -14.72 -2.43
C ARG A 61 -7.21 -14.19 -1.26
N SER A 62 -8.31 -14.85 -0.93
CA SER A 62 -9.16 -14.45 0.21
C SER A 62 -8.43 -14.53 1.55
N ALA A 63 -7.56 -15.52 1.75
CA ALA A 63 -6.72 -15.60 2.94
C ALA A 63 -5.71 -14.44 3.00
N ALA A 64 -5.03 -14.13 1.90
CA ALA A 64 -4.08 -13.04 1.80
C ALA A 64 -4.75 -11.67 2.02
N GLU A 65 -5.92 -11.43 1.42
CA GLU A 65 -6.70 -10.20 1.60
C GLU A 65 -7.12 -10.00 3.06
N ARG A 66 -7.60 -11.06 3.72
CA ARG A 66 -7.95 -11.00 5.15
C ARG A 66 -6.75 -10.70 6.03
N GLN A 67 -5.59 -11.30 5.74
CA GLN A 67 -4.36 -11.01 6.47
C GLN A 67 -3.90 -9.57 6.25
N ALA A 68 -3.92 -9.09 5.01
CA ALA A 68 -3.57 -7.72 4.69
C ALA A 68 -4.50 -6.72 5.41
N ALA A 69 -5.82 -6.95 5.37
CA ALA A 69 -6.79 -6.11 6.07
C ALA A 69 -6.56 -6.10 7.59
N ALA A 70 -6.28 -7.25 8.19
CA ALA A 70 -5.99 -7.35 9.63
C ALA A 70 -4.70 -6.60 10.02
N VAL A 71 -3.65 -6.69 9.21
CA VAL A 71 -2.39 -5.96 9.45
C VAL A 71 -2.60 -4.46 9.32
N MET A 72 -3.32 -4.01 8.29
CA MET A 72 -3.63 -2.59 8.10
C MET A 72 -4.52 -2.04 9.22
N ALA A 73 -5.49 -2.82 9.69
CA ALA A 73 -6.32 -2.44 10.83
C ALA A 73 -5.49 -2.24 12.10
N ARG A 74 -4.61 -3.21 12.44
CA ARG A 74 -3.70 -3.10 13.59
C ARG A 74 -2.76 -1.90 13.47
N ALA A 75 -2.16 -1.70 12.31
CA ALA A 75 -1.28 -0.57 12.07
C ALA A 75 -2.00 0.77 12.26
N ASN A 76 -3.26 0.87 11.81
CA ASN A 76 -4.09 2.06 12.02
C ASN A 76 -4.48 2.25 13.49
N GLU A 77 -4.86 1.19 14.19
CA GLU A 77 -5.15 1.24 15.63
C GLU A 77 -3.94 1.73 16.43
N GLU A 78 -2.75 1.17 16.15
CA GLU A 78 -1.50 1.60 16.77
C GLU A 78 -1.17 3.07 16.44
N ALA A 79 -1.32 3.48 15.19
CA ALA A 79 -1.07 4.86 14.77
C ALA A 79 -2.02 5.85 15.46
N ILE A 80 -3.31 5.51 15.58
CA ILE A 80 -4.30 6.32 16.32
C ILE A 80 -3.94 6.37 17.80
N GLY A 81 -3.55 5.24 18.40
CA GLY A 81 -3.11 5.18 19.79
C GLY A 81 -1.91 6.09 20.08
N ILE A 82 -0.91 6.08 19.21
CA ILE A 82 0.28 6.95 19.33
C ILE A 82 -0.11 8.42 19.18
N ARG A 83 -0.95 8.77 18.20
CA ARG A 83 -1.43 10.15 18.03
C ARG A 83 -2.21 10.62 19.25
N ALA A 84 -3.14 9.80 19.74
CA ALA A 84 -3.93 10.13 20.93
C ALA A 84 -3.04 10.30 22.18
N GLN A 85 -1.97 9.51 22.30
CA GLN A 85 -0.99 9.69 23.38
C GLN A 85 -0.26 11.03 23.25
N GLY A 86 0.25 11.36 22.06
CA GLY A 86 0.91 12.64 21.81
C GLY A 86 -0.02 13.83 22.02
N GLU A 87 -1.29 13.72 21.62
CA GLU A 87 -2.31 14.74 21.87
C GLU A 87 -2.59 14.92 23.36
N ARG A 88 -2.65 13.83 24.15
CA ARG A 88 -2.80 13.93 25.61
C ARG A 88 -1.63 14.62 26.28
N GLU A 89 -0.40 14.28 25.88
CA GLU A 89 0.81 14.91 26.41
C GLU A 89 0.88 16.39 26.03
N ALA A 90 0.54 16.73 24.77
CA ALA A 90 0.43 18.11 24.33
C ALA A 90 -0.66 18.88 25.11
N ALA A 91 -1.86 18.30 25.26
CA ALA A 91 -2.96 18.85 26.06
C ALA A 91 -2.55 19.18 27.49
N SER A 92 -1.77 18.32 28.14
CA SER A 92 -1.26 18.59 29.49
C SER A 92 -0.33 19.80 29.54
N THR A 93 0.44 20.03 28.47
CA THR A 93 1.32 21.20 28.35
C THR A 93 0.51 22.47 28.08
N TYR A 94 -0.65 22.35 27.41
CA TYR A 94 -1.51 23.51 27.15
C TYR A 94 -2.05 24.19 28.41
N GLY A 95 -2.22 23.47 29.52
CA GLY A 95 -2.60 24.05 30.81
C GLY A 95 -1.60 25.10 31.34
N VAL A 96 -0.34 25.07 30.88
CA VAL A 96 0.66 26.10 31.23
C VAL A 96 0.36 27.42 30.49
N PHE A 97 -0.22 27.37 29.30
CA PHE A 97 -0.61 28.57 28.55
C PHE A 97 -1.81 29.31 29.16
N GLU A 98 -2.62 28.65 30.00
CA GLU A 98 -3.72 29.31 30.74
C GLU A 98 -3.22 30.30 31.79
N GLN A 99 -1.96 30.18 32.24
CA GLN A 99 -1.39 31.11 33.22
C GLN A 99 -1.27 32.54 32.68
N ASN A 100 -1.07 32.70 31.36
CA ASN A 100 -0.97 34.01 30.70
C ASN A 100 -1.45 33.92 29.23
N PRO A 101 -2.76 34.11 28.98
CA PRO A 101 -3.34 33.95 27.63
C PRO A 101 -2.77 34.93 26.59
N GLN A 102 -2.42 36.15 27.01
CA GLN A 102 -1.82 37.17 26.13
C GLN A 102 -0.41 36.78 25.64
N LEU A 103 0.40 36.13 26.48
CA LEU A 103 1.73 35.68 26.08
C LEU A 103 1.64 34.46 25.14
N ALA A 104 0.69 33.55 25.40
CA ALA A 104 0.44 32.39 24.57
C ALA A 104 0.02 32.78 23.14
N GLU A 105 -0.90 33.73 23.01
CA GLU A 105 -1.36 34.23 21.71
C GLU A 105 -0.22 34.90 20.92
N PHE A 106 0.63 35.67 21.60
CA PHE A 106 1.80 36.28 20.98
C PHE A 106 2.82 35.24 20.48
N LEU A 107 3.15 34.24 21.29
CA LEU A 107 4.07 33.16 20.90
C LEU A 107 3.54 32.34 19.73
N LEU A 108 2.23 32.08 19.70
CA LEU A 108 1.59 31.37 18.59
C LEU A 108 1.63 32.17 17.29
N ARG A 109 1.45 33.50 17.36
CA ARG A 109 1.58 34.40 16.21
C ARG A 109 3.02 34.43 15.67
N ILE A 110 4.04 34.41 16.54
CA ILE A 110 5.45 34.34 16.16
C ILE A 110 5.81 33.00 15.51
N ASP A 111 5.34 31.87 16.05
CA ASP A 111 5.56 30.54 15.46
C ASP A 111 4.87 30.43 14.08
N ALA A 112 3.63 30.91 13.95
CA ALA A 112 2.94 30.98 12.67
C ALA A 112 3.70 31.83 11.64
N LEU A 113 4.25 32.97 12.06
CA LEU A 113 5.09 33.82 11.21
C LEU A 113 6.35 33.08 10.76
N GLN A 114 7.07 32.41 11.66
CA GLN A 114 8.26 31.62 11.32
C GLN A 114 7.94 30.50 10.33
N ARG A 115 6.82 29.78 10.51
CA ARG A 115 6.37 28.73 9.58
C ARG A 115 6.01 29.28 8.21
N SER A 116 5.41 30.48 8.15
CA SER A 116 5.10 31.15 6.88
C SER A 116 6.35 31.63 6.14
N MET A 117 7.45 31.87 6.85
CA MET A 117 8.72 32.31 6.31
C MET A 117 9.64 31.12 5.97
N ASN A 118 9.31 30.36 4.93
CA ASN A 118 10.23 29.38 4.37
C ASN A 118 11.03 29.94 3.17
N ARG A 119 12.20 29.37 2.92
CA ARG A 119 13.27 29.85 2.01
C ARG A 119 12.74 30.44 0.69
N LYS A 120 12.84 31.77 0.57
CA LYS A 120 12.47 32.60 -0.60
C LYS A 120 10.97 32.66 -0.89
N THR A 121 10.19 33.30 -0.02
CA THR A 121 8.80 33.66 -0.32
C THR A 121 8.64 35.19 -0.30
N THR A 122 8.27 35.78 -1.43
CA THR A 122 7.75 37.14 -1.49
C THR A 122 6.27 37.05 -1.16
N LEU A 123 5.90 37.54 0.01
CA LEU A 123 4.55 37.48 0.51
C LEU A 123 3.87 38.84 0.36
N ILE A 124 2.70 38.86 -0.27
CA ILE A 124 1.85 40.05 -0.42
C ILE A 124 0.60 39.78 0.40
N PHE A 125 0.42 40.51 1.49
CA PHE A 125 -0.69 40.36 2.41
C PHE A 125 -1.27 41.72 2.78
N ASP A 126 -2.52 41.71 3.23
CA ASP A 126 -3.14 42.83 3.93
C ASP A 126 -2.68 42.81 5.40
N GLU A 127 -2.20 43.94 5.90
CA GLU A 127 -1.60 44.12 7.23
C GLU A 127 -2.58 43.85 8.38
N ARG A 128 -3.87 43.65 8.07
CA ARG A 128 -4.97 43.44 9.02
C ARG A 128 -5.29 41.97 9.33
N GLN A 129 -4.60 41.01 8.70
CA GLN A 129 -4.84 39.58 8.94
C GLN A 129 -3.84 39.01 9.97
N PRO A 130 -4.30 38.35 11.05
CA PRO A 130 -3.42 37.57 11.91
C PRO A 130 -2.70 36.47 11.10
N PRO A 131 -1.39 36.24 11.25
CA PRO A 131 -0.45 36.73 12.29
C PRO A 131 0.29 38.05 11.96
N PHE A 132 -0.01 38.73 10.83
CA PHE A 132 0.74 39.90 10.34
C PHE A 132 0.37 41.23 11.01
N ASP A 133 -0.75 41.27 11.73
CA ASP A 133 -1.15 42.41 12.56
C ASP A 133 -0.07 42.81 13.59
N LEU A 134 0.82 41.88 13.98
CA LEU A 134 1.97 42.16 14.83
C LEU A 134 2.80 43.35 14.36
N PHE A 135 2.91 43.57 13.05
CA PHE A 135 3.70 44.66 12.46
C PHE A 135 3.11 46.06 12.68
N MET A 136 1.82 46.18 13.01
CA MET A 136 1.14 47.47 13.24
C MET A 136 1.47 48.10 14.59
N HIS A 137 1.80 47.27 15.60
CA HIS A 137 2.02 47.71 16.98
C HIS A 137 3.49 47.76 17.38
N LEU A 138 4.44 47.47 16.48
CA LEU A 138 5.84 47.78 16.77
C LEU A 138 6.01 49.29 16.80
N PRO A 139 6.57 49.89 17.87
CA PRO A 139 7.15 51.21 17.73
C PRO A 139 8.23 51.06 16.66
N THR A 140 7.99 51.64 15.49
CA THR A 140 9.06 51.87 14.52
C THR A 140 10.18 52.54 15.32
N ASN A 141 11.32 51.87 15.43
CA ASN A 141 12.52 52.55 15.88
C ASN A 141 12.84 53.56 14.77
N ALA A 142 12.23 54.75 14.89
CA ALA A 142 12.55 55.87 14.06
C ALA A 142 14.06 56.06 14.20
N PRO A 143 14.83 56.07 13.10
CA PRO A 143 16.24 56.40 13.20
C PRO A 143 16.30 57.76 13.90
N ALA A 144 17.13 57.86 14.92
CA ALA A 144 17.40 59.10 15.65
C ALA A 144 17.60 60.25 14.66
N ALA A 145 16.53 61.01 14.40
CA ALA A 145 16.55 62.13 13.50
C ALA A 145 16.97 63.36 14.31
N ALA A 146 18.15 63.87 13.95
CA ALA A 146 18.58 65.25 14.10
C ALA A 146 18.92 65.75 15.52
N SER A 147 20.13 65.40 15.98
CA SER A 147 20.99 66.41 16.59
C SER A 147 21.50 67.35 15.48
N ALA A 148 20.68 68.33 15.11
CA ALA A 148 21.07 69.44 14.24
C ALA A 148 20.81 70.75 15.01
N GLY A 149 21.87 71.52 15.16
CA GLY A 149 22.00 72.59 16.15
C GLY A 149 21.02 73.77 16.02
N LYS A 150 20.89 74.45 17.15
CA LYS A 150 20.55 75.87 17.21
C LYS A 150 21.54 76.54 18.15
N ASN A 151 22.63 77.02 17.56
CA ASN A 151 23.39 78.13 18.10
C ASN A 151 22.58 79.43 17.89
N ASP A 152 22.91 80.40 18.74
CA ASP A 152 22.72 81.84 18.58
C ASP A 152 21.49 82.50 19.24
N THR A 153 21.72 82.81 20.53
CA THR A 153 21.88 84.17 21.13
C THR A 153 20.68 85.10 21.35
N ALA A 154 20.85 85.81 22.49
CA ALA A 154 20.22 87.04 22.99
C ALA A 154 18.95 86.83 23.85
N SER A 155 18.80 87.37 25.06
CA SER A 155 19.61 88.24 25.93
C SER A 155 18.96 88.22 27.32
N GLY A 156 19.71 88.42 28.41
CA GLY A 156 19.08 88.69 29.70
C GLY A 156 19.87 88.47 30.99
N GLN A 157 21.15 88.86 31.05
CA GLN A 157 21.78 89.66 32.13
C GLN A 157 23.28 89.80 31.89
#